data_AF-A0A8T2TG27-F1
#
_entry.id   AF-A0A8T2TG27-F1
#
_cell.length_a   1.000
_cell.length_b   1.000
_cell.length_c   1.000
_cell.angle_alpha   90.00
_cell.angle_beta   90.00
_cell.angle_gamma   90.00
#
_symmetry.space_group_name_H-M   'P 1'
#
loop_
_entity.id
_entity.type
_entity.pdbx_description
1 polymer ?
#
loop_
_entity_poly.entity_id
_entity_poly.type
_entity_poly.pdbx_seq_one_letter_code
_entity_poly.pdbx_strand_id
1 'polypeptide(L)'
;MLPSKNFPTDHFLNSTCIWKPIFLGVRGETDEPLFAVDVTGVSSEYLNQNFWPEGSEWVDLRKYGSELSSADAGLLAYARGMVEWHTKNKFCSQCGGKMEIKEAGHSLQCISADCGRAIYPRLDPAVIVLVTCGDYLLLGRQSRWEPGRYSLLAGFIEVGETFEMAVAREVHEESGVRVKIEGMRYIASQPWPFPQSLMVGFIAEAEEKQASLPEFVDDVVPVGSYGVHLLAENLSLPAIAVDMKELEDARWVHRSRLKAVLENKQTHGGGPFSVPGRHAIANHLMQEWTKHKNGTESEWAGDTVPYVDIDEGVFKYVLIQVNDDMGNKKLIVRGDKSMAYHSDIFKHTRQVLMTLGLQAEVLGGGRISHDVAERSIHVYGFSQAYGRANHAVTATLLRQWFPFHAVSFSWDGY
;
A
#
# COMPACT_ATOMS: atom_id res chain seq x y z
N MET A 1 19.88 -13.38 16.47
CA MET A 1 21.35 -13.23 16.49
C MET A 1 21.86 -13.57 17.88
N LEU A 2 23.01 -14.23 17.99
CA LEU A 2 23.66 -14.48 19.26
C LEU A 2 24.65 -13.35 19.57
N PRO A 3 24.75 -12.85 20.81
CA PRO A 3 25.85 -11.99 21.22
C PRO A 3 27.19 -12.72 21.07
N SER A 4 28.20 -12.00 20.58
CA SER A 4 29.57 -12.47 20.33
C SER A 4 30.18 -13.28 21.49
N LYS A 5 29.85 -12.93 22.74
CA LYS A 5 30.48 -13.47 23.95
C LYS A 5 30.09 -14.93 24.28
N ASN A 6 29.03 -15.46 23.68
CA ASN A 6 28.60 -16.85 23.87
C ASN A 6 28.60 -17.66 22.57
N PHE A 7 29.16 -17.13 21.47
CA PHE A 7 29.29 -17.88 20.23
C PHE A 7 30.46 -18.86 20.38
N PRO A 8 30.25 -20.20 20.33
CA PRO A 8 31.33 -21.15 20.50
C PRO A 8 32.09 -21.25 19.19
N THR A 9 33.00 -20.30 18.97
CA THR A 9 33.90 -20.26 17.82
C THR A 9 34.64 -21.58 17.66
N ASP A 10 34.97 -22.27 18.74
CA ASP A 10 35.71 -23.54 18.73
C ASP A 10 34.92 -24.70 18.10
N HIS A 11 33.57 -24.65 18.17
CA HIS A 11 32.69 -25.63 17.53
C HIS A 11 32.53 -25.36 16.02
N PHE A 12 32.75 -24.10 15.60
CA PHE A 12 32.61 -23.65 14.22
C PHE A 12 33.91 -23.55 13.42
N LEU A 13 35.05 -23.38 14.09
CA LEU A 13 36.37 -23.19 13.48
C LEU A 13 37.19 -24.48 13.37
N ASN A 14 36.72 -25.59 13.93
CA ASN A 14 37.40 -26.88 13.78
C ASN A 14 37.18 -27.44 12.37
N SER A 15 38.17 -28.14 11.81
CA SER A 15 38.13 -28.72 10.45
C SER A 15 37.04 -29.78 10.22
N THR A 16 36.29 -30.13 11.27
CA THR A 16 35.12 -31.01 11.27
C THR A 16 33.78 -30.27 11.31
N CYS A 17 33.79 -28.93 11.39
CA CYS A 17 32.56 -28.17 11.39
C CYS A 17 31.89 -28.25 10.01
N ILE A 18 30.67 -28.81 10.00
CA ILE A 18 29.81 -28.97 8.83
C ILE A 18 29.35 -27.59 8.28
N TRP A 19 29.49 -26.53 9.09
CA TRP A 19 28.82 -25.25 8.92
C TRP A 19 29.82 -24.23 8.43
N LYS A 20 29.55 -23.61 7.28
CA LYS A 20 30.44 -22.61 6.68
C LYS A 20 29.90 -21.21 7.01
N PRO A 21 30.50 -20.47 7.95
CA PRO A 21 30.03 -19.13 8.30
C PRO A 21 30.26 -18.15 7.15
N ILE A 22 29.32 -17.24 6.97
CA ILE A 22 29.36 -16.15 5.99
C ILE A 22 29.63 -14.85 6.76
N PHE A 23 30.70 -14.15 6.43
CA PHE A 23 31.01 -12.87 7.07
C PHE A 23 30.05 -11.79 6.58
N LEU A 24 29.39 -11.09 7.50
CA LEU A 24 28.43 -10.02 7.17
C LEU A 24 29.03 -8.62 7.33
N GLY A 25 30.12 -8.49 8.08
CA GLY A 25 30.75 -7.21 8.37
C GLY A 25 31.10 -7.08 9.85
N VAL A 26 31.37 -5.84 10.25
CA VAL A 26 31.76 -5.48 11.61
C VAL A 26 30.74 -4.49 12.17
N ARG A 27 30.32 -4.68 13.43
CA ARG A 27 29.42 -3.75 14.12
C ARG A 27 30.20 -2.48 14.48
N GLY A 28 29.84 -1.36 13.84
CA GLY A 28 30.65 -0.13 13.88
C GLY A 28 30.90 0.49 15.26
N GLU A 29 30.06 0.22 16.26
CA GLU A 29 30.26 0.74 17.63
C GLU A 29 31.14 -0.16 18.49
N THR A 30 31.21 -1.46 18.18
CA THR A 30 31.85 -2.47 19.05
C THR A 30 33.01 -3.20 18.40
N ASP A 31 33.28 -2.97 17.11
CA ASP A 31 34.21 -3.72 16.27
C ASP A 31 33.99 -5.25 16.28
N GLU A 32 32.78 -5.69 16.67
CA GLU A 32 32.45 -7.10 16.72
C GLU A 32 32.16 -7.66 15.31
N PRO A 33 32.81 -8.75 14.90
CA PRO A 33 32.53 -9.38 13.63
C PRO A 33 31.18 -10.10 13.67
N LEU A 34 30.41 -9.94 12.59
CA LEU A 34 29.08 -10.51 12.43
C LEU A 34 29.13 -11.61 11.37
N PHE A 35 28.51 -12.76 11.67
CA PHE A 35 28.43 -13.90 10.76
C PHE A 35 27.00 -14.41 10.63
N ALA A 36 26.65 -14.87 9.43
CA ALA A 36 25.49 -15.71 9.18
C ALA A 36 25.91 -17.17 9.08
N VAL A 37 25.08 -18.06 9.58
CA VAL A 37 25.32 -19.51 9.51
C VAL A 37 24.03 -20.18 9.07
N ASP A 38 24.12 -21.02 8.03
CA ASP A 38 23.04 -21.92 7.65
C ASP A 38 22.98 -23.08 8.65
N VAL A 39 21.84 -23.21 9.31
CA VAL A 39 21.58 -24.22 10.34
C VAL A 39 20.62 -25.31 9.86
N THR A 40 20.31 -25.31 8.56
CA THR A 40 19.39 -26.27 7.95
C THR A 40 19.83 -27.71 8.22
N GLY A 41 18.90 -28.53 8.71
CA GLY A 41 19.17 -29.93 9.07
C GLY A 41 19.59 -30.15 10.53
N VAL A 42 19.60 -29.10 11.35
CA VAL A 42 19.90 -29.21 12.79
C VAL A 42 18.61 -29.07 13.58
N SER A 43 18.43 -29.93 14.59
CA SER A 43 17.18 -29.95 15.34
C SER A 43 17.01 -28.69 16.18
N SER A 44 15.78 -28.17 16.20
CA SER A 44 15.43 -27.02 17.03
C SER A 44 15.67 -27.30 18.51
N GLU A 45 15.47 -28.55 18.96
CA GLU A 45 15.76 -28.96 20.34
C GLU A 45 17.24 -28.80 20.67
N TYR A 46 18.15 -29.20 19.78
CA TYR A 46 19.58 -29.04 19.99
C TYR A 46 19.96 -27.56 20.06
N LEU A 47 19.40 -26.74 19.17
CA LEU A 47 19.70 -25.31 19.15
C LEU A 47 19.17 -24.58 20.40
N ASN A 48 17.94 -24.89 20.81
CA ASN A 48 17.31 -24.34 22.01
C ASN A 48 18.06 -24.74 23.29
N GLN A 49 18.51 -26.00 23.40
CA GLN A 49 19.21 -26.48 24.60
C GLN A 49 20.62 -25.91 24.76
N ASN A 50 21.31 -25.60 23.65
CA ASN A 50 22.74 -25.29 23.67
C ASN A 50 23.07 -23.82 23.40
N PHE A 51 22.23 -23.08 22.67
CA PHE A 51 22.60 -21.74 22.20
C PHE A 51 21.60 -20.64 22.55
N TRP A 52 20.29 -20.92 22.65
CA TRP A 52 19.30 -19.86 22.84
C TRP A 52 18.70 -19.83 24.25
N PRO A 53 18.26 -18.65 24.72
CA PRO A 53 17.51 -18.55 25.97
C PRO A 53 16.27 -19.43 25.98
N GLU A 54 15.91 -19.93 27.16
CA GLU A 54 14.67 -20.68 27.36
C GLU A 54 13.46 -19.87 26.88
N GLY A 55 12.55 -20.53 26.12
CA GLY A 55 11.39 -19.88 25.50
C GLY A 55 11.65 -19.21 24.15
N SER A 56 12.86 -19.34 23.59
CA SER A 56 13.13 -18.86 22.21
C SER A 56 12.39 -19.70 21.17
N GLU A 57 11.90 -19.04 20.12
CA GLU A 57 11.23 -19.68 18.99
C GLU A 57 11.79 -19.23 17.64
N TRP A 58 11.64 -20.10 16.64
CA TRP A 58 11.94 -19.78 15.26
C TRP A 58 10.80 -18.98 14.64
N VAL A 59 11.13 -17.80 14.12
CA VAL A 59 10.16 -16.89 13.49
C VAL A 59 10.48 -16.64 12.03
N ASP A 60 9.44 -16.42 11.22
CA ASP A 60 9.62 -15.96 9.85
C ASP A 60 9.96 -14.47 9.82
N LEU A 61 11.12 -14.14 9.27
CA LEU A 61 11.62 -12.76 9.18
C LEU A 61 10.68 -11.83 8.40
N ARG A 62 9.93 -12.32 7.41
CA ARG A 62 8.99 -11.48 6.65
C ARG A 62 7.78 -11.10 7.49
N LYS A 63 7.33 -11.98 8.39
CA LYS A 63 6.22 -11.73 9.31
C LYS A 63 6.64 -10.82 10.48
N TYR A 64 7.77 -11.10 11.12
CA TYR A 64 8.18 -10.44 12.37
C TYR A 64 9.19 -9.30 12.17
N GLY A 65 9.72 -9.10 10.96
CA GLY A 65 10.71 -8.05 10.69
C GLY A 65 10.25 -6.64 11.06
N SER A 66 8.94 -6.41 11.15
CA SER A 66 8.38 -5.12 11.56
C SER A 66 8.51 -4.79 13.05
N GLU A 67 8.73 -5.81 13.88
CA GLU A 67 8.92 -5.70 15.33
C GLU A 67 10.39 -5.39 15.69
N LEU A 68 11.30 -5.54 14.73
CA LEU A 68 12.73 -5.29 14.89
C LEU A 68 13.08 -3.82 14.68
N SER A 69 14.26 -3.43 15.18
CA SER A 69 14.89 -2.18 14.75
C SER A 69 15.18 -2.23 13.25
N SER A 70 15.22 -1.08 12.58
CA SER A 70 15.53 -1.04 11.14
C SER A 70 16.93 -1.59 10.84
N ALA A 71 17.89 -1.41 11.76
CA ALA A 71 19.23 -1.96 11.65
C ALA A 71 19.22 -3.50 11.72
N ASP A 72 18.53 -4.09 12.70
CA ASP A 72 18.44 -5.54 12.84
C ASP A 72 17.64 -6.18 11.70
N ALA A 73 16.54 -5.55 11.26
CA ALA A 73 15.76 -6.00 10.12
C ALA A 73 16.62 -6.04 8.84
N GLY A 74 17.40 -4.99 8.59
CA GLY A 74 18.31 -4.93 7.44
C GLY A 74 19.43 -5.97 7.50
N LEU A 75 20.04 -6.15 8.68
CA LEU A 75 21.11 -7.13 8.88
C LEU A 75 20.60 -8.57 8.72
N LEU A 76 19.43 -8.89 9.29
CA LEU A 76 18.82 -10.22 9.16
C LEU A 76 18.33 -10.50 7.73
N ALA A 77 17.82 -9.47 7.03
CA ALA A 77 17.46 -9.57 5.62
C ALA A 77 18.71 -9.92 4.79
N TYR A 78 19.81 -9.21 5.01
CA TYR A 78 21.09 -9.49 4.36
C TYR A 78 21.61 -10.91 4.66
N ALA A 79 21.60 -11.32 5.93
CA ALA A 79 21.99 -12.66 6.36
C ALA A 79 21.16 -13.75 5.65
N ARG A 80 19.83 -13.58 5.59
CA ARG A 80 18.92 -14.50 4.91
C ARG A 80 19.21 -14.57 3.41
N GLY A 81 19.42 -13.43 2.76
CA GLY A 81 19.74 -13.37 1.33
C GLY A 81 21.05 -14.10 1.01
N MET A 82 22.08 -13.93 1.84
CA MET A 82 23.35 -14.62 1.66
C MET A 82 23.22 -16.13 1.86
N VAL A 83 22.55 -16.57 2.92
CA VAL A 83 22.31 -18.01 3.17
C VAL A 83 21.51 -18.64 2.03
N GLU A 84 20.41 -18.01 1.60
CA GLU A 84 19.58 -18.48 0.49
C GLU A 84 20.37 -18.58 -0.83
N TRP A 85 21.25 -17.61 -1.10
CA TRP A 85 22.09 -17.64 -2.28
C TRP A 85 23.08 -18.81 -2.24
N HIS A 86 23.72 -19.08 -1.10
CA HIS A 86 24.61 -20.24 -0.93
C HIS A 86 23.87 -21.56 -1.12
N THR A 87 22.68 -21.71 -0.54
CA THR A 87 21.92 -22.97 -0.61
C THR A 87 21.48 -23.30 -2.03
N LYS A 88 21.19 -22.29 -2.86
CA LYS A 88 20.75 -22.44 -4.26
C LYS A 88 21.89 -22.61 -5.26
N ASN A 89 23.11 -22.17 -4.95
CA ASN A 89 24.22 -22.12 -5.90
C ASN A 89 25.32 -23.16 -5.59
N LYS A 90 24.94 -24.39 -5.20
CA LYS A 90 25.88 -25.47 -4.86
C LYS A 90 26.66 -26.04 -6.07
N PHE A 91 26.12 -25.85 -7.28
CA PHE A 91 26.69 -26.35 -8.53
C PHE A 91 26.76 -25.23 -9.59
N CYS A 92 27.75 -25.31 -10.46
CA CYS A 92 27.99 -24.34 -11.52
C CYS A 92 26.91 -24.45 -12.59
N SER A 93 26.24 -23.34 -12.89
CA SER A 93 25.23 -23.27 -13.95
C SER A 93 25.78 -23.46 -15.37
N GLN A 94 27.11 -23.43 -15.55
CA GLN A 94 27.77 -23.63 -16.86
C GLN A 94 28.16 -25.08 -17.12
N CYS A 95 28.72 -25.78 -16.13
CA CYS A 95 29.30 -27.12 -16.31
C CYS A 95 28.78 -28.18 -15.35
N GLY A 96 27.93 -27.82 -14.37
CA GLY A 96 27.44 -28.72 -13.32
C GLY A 96 28.47 -29.07 -12.24
N GLY A 97 29.71 -28.58 -12.34
CA GLY A 97 30.76 -28.80 -11.33
C GLY A 97 30.42 -28.18 -9.97
N LYS A 98 30.97 -28.73 -8.88
CA LYS A 98 30.74 -28.23 -7.52
C LYS A 98 31.29 -26.81 -7.34
N MET A 99 30.56 -25.99 -6.59
CA MET A 99 31.01 -24.65 -6.21
C MET A 99 31.71 -24.67 -4.84
N GLU A 100 32.75 -23.87 -4.69
CA GLU A 100 33.46 -23.63 -3.45
C GLU A 100 33.30 -22.17 -3.01
N ILE A 101 33.16 -21.96 -1.70
CA ILE A 101 33.05 -20.63 -1.10
C ILE A 101 34.41 -19.92 -1.13
N LYS A 102 34.41 -18.68 -1.61
CA LYS A 102 35.54 -17.75 -1.61
C LYS A 102 35.13 -16.42 -0.96
N GLU A 103 36.09 -15.51 -0.75
CA GLU A 103 35.85 -14.15 -0.24
C GLU A 103 34.96 -14.10 1.01
N ALA A 104 35.25 -14.94 2.01
CA ALA A 104 34.48 -15.02 3.26
C ALA A 104 32.95 -15.24 3.08
N GLY A 105 32.54 -15.84 1.96
CA GLY A 105 31.14 -16.07 1.65
C GLY A 105 30.57 -15.15 0.56
N HIS A 106 31.34 -14.20 0.02
CA HIS A 106 30.86 -13.21 -0.97
C HIS A 106 31.08 -13.60 -2.44
N SER A 107 31.70 -14.75 -2.69
CA SER A 107 31.75 -15.34 -4.02
C SER A 107 31.76 -16.86 -3.94
N LEU A 108 31.32 -17.50 -5.02
CA LEU A 108 31.42 -18.94 -5.22
C LEU A 108 32.26 -19.19 -6.48
N GLN A 109 33.19 -20.13 -6.42
CA GLN A 109 34.06 -20.50 -7.53
C GLN A 109 33.88 -21.98 -7.90
N CYS A 110 33.71 -22.27 -9.18
CA CYS A 110 33.65 -23.63 -9.68
C CYS A 110 35.03 -24.31 -9.56
N ILE A 111 35.07 -25.50 -8.95
CA ILE A 111 36.33 -26.24 -8.74
C ILE A 111 36.74 -27.11 -9.92
N SER A 112 35.91 -27.21 -10.96
CA SER A 112 36.25 -27.95 -12.17
C SER A 112 37.40 -27.24 -12.90
N ALA A 113 38.48 -27.98 -13.15
CA ALA A 113 39.72 -27.47 -13.73
C ALA A 113 39.51 -26.70 -15.05
N ASP A 114 38.62 -27.21 -15.91
CA ASP A 114 38.34 -26.62 -17.23
C ASP A 114 37.29 -25.48 -17.19
N CYS A 115 36.77 -25.12 -16.01
CA CYS A 115 35.74 -24.09 -15.87
C CYS A 115 36.20 -22.89 -15.04
N GLY A 116 36.56 -23.08 -13.77
CA GLY A 116 37.03 -22.00 -12.88
C GLY A 116 36.08 -20.81 -12.66
N ARG A 117 34.83 -20.86 -13.14
CA ARG A 117 33.88 -19.73 -13.13
C ARG A 117 33.57 -19.25 -11.72
N ALA A 118 33.68 -17.94 -11.51
CA ALA A 118 33.22 -17.26 -10.31
C ALA A 118 31.82 -16.68 -10.49
N ILE A 119 31.01 -16.69 -9.43
CA ILE A 119 29.71 -16.03 -9.35
C ILE A 119 29.59 -15.26 -8.03
N TYR A 120 28.74 -14.23 -8.04
CA TYR A 120 28.48 -13.34 -6.93
C TYR A 120 26.98 -13.37 -6.56
N PRO A 121 26.60 -12.93 -5.35
CA PRO A 121 25.20 -12.78 -4.98
C PRO A 121 24.42 -11.99 -6.03
N ARG A 122 23.24 -12.50 -6.39
CA ARG A 122 22.36 -11.89 -7.39
C ARG A 122 21.17 -11.24 -6.69
N LEU A 123 20.80 -10.06 -7.19
CA LEU A 123 19.55 -9.38 -6.83
C LEU A 123 18.69 -9.30 -8.08
N ASP A 124 17.41 -9.63 -7.92
CA ASP A 124 16.42 -9.54 -8.99
C ASP A 124 15.68 -8.20 -8.82
N PRO A 125 15.96 -7.19 -9.66
CA PRO A 125 15.39 -5.87 -9.46
C PRO A 125 13.89 -5.88 -9.79
N ALA A 126 13.11 -5.23 -8.94
CA ALA A 126 11.68 -5.08 -9.07
C ALA A 126 11.28 -3.63 -8.77
N VAL A 127 10.37 -3.09 -9.55
CA VAL A 127 9.82 -1.75 -9.31
C VAL A 127 8.62 -1.85 -8.37
N ILE A 128 8.39 -0.79 -7.60
CA ILE A 128 7.16 -0.59 -6.83
C ILE A 128 6.74 0.87 -6.98
N VAL A 129 5.48 1.13 -7.30
CA VAL A 129 5.07 2.45 -7.75
C VAL A 129 3.82 2.97 -7.04
N LEU A 130 3.89 4.22 -6.59
CA LEU A 130 2.74 5.01 -6.17
C LEU A 130 2.24 5.81 -7.37
N VAL A 131 1.13 5.36 -7.95
CA VAL A 131 0.50 6.01 -9.10
C VAL A 131 -0.53 7.03 -8.62
N THR A 132 -0.40 8.29 -9.04
CA THR A 132 -1.27 9.40 -8.63
C THR A 132 -2.17 9.89 -9.75
N CYS A 133 -3.39 10.34 -9.41
CA CYS A 133 -4.24 11.15 -10.27
C CYS A 133 -4.89 12.23 -9.40
N GLY A 134 -4.35 13.45 -9.41
CA GLY A 134 -4.68 14.48 -8.43
C GLY A 134 -4.42 14.01 -6.99
N ASP A 135 -5.46 14.06 -6.15
CA ASP A 135 -5.43 13.59 -4.75
C ASP A 135 -5.77 12.11 -4.57
N TYR A 136 -5.82 11.34 -5.64
CA TYR A 136 -6.05 9.90 -5.59
C TYR A 136 -4.76 9.13 -5.85
N LEU A 137 -4.60 7.99 -5.16
CA LEU A 137 -3.57 7.00 -5.46
C LEU A 137 -4.21 5.67 -5.87
N LEU A 138 -3.57 4.95 -6.79
CA LEU A 138 -3.99 3.61 -7.17
C LEU A 138 -3.41 2.58 -6.20
N LEU A 139 -4.26 1.68 -5.71
CA LEU A 139 -3.86 0.55 -4.87
C LEU A 139 -4.43 -0.76 -5.42
N GLY A 140 -3.65 -1.83 -5.31
CA GLY A 140 -4.06 -3.20 -5.67
C GLY A 140 -4.04 -4.15 -4.48
N ARG A 141 -4.74 -5.29 -4.61
CA ARG A 141 -4.62 -6.43 -3.70
C ARG A 141 -4.64 -7.76 -4.43
N GLN A 142 -3.94 -8.73 -3.87
CA GLN A 142 -3.95 -10.12 -4.33
C GLN A 142 -4.91 -10.97 -3.49
N SER A 143 -5.53 -11.97 -4.11
CA SER A 143 -6.51 -12.87 -3.47
C SER A 143 -5.97 -13.60 -2.24
N ARG A 144 -4.67 -13.91 -2.23
CA ARG A 144 -3.97 -14.59 -1.12
C ARG A 144 -3.70 -13.70 0.10
N TRP A 145 -3.92 -12.39 0.01
CA TRP A 145 -3.68 -11.46 1.12
C TRP A 145 -4.90 -11.38 2.04
N GLU A 146 -4.64 -11.10 3.32
CA GLU A 146 -5.69 -10.84 4.32
C GLU A 146 -6.76 -9.89 3.76
N PRO A 147 -8.06 -10.17 4.00
CA PRO A 147 -9.14 -9.31 3.54
C PRO A 147 -8.90 -7.86 3.94
N GLY A 148 -9.05 -6.95 2.98
CA GLY A 148 -8.87 -5.53 3.22
C GLY A 148 -7.44 -5.00 3.18
N ARG A 149 -6.44 -5.86 3.01
CA ARG A 149 -5.06 -5.41 2.79
C ARG A 149 -4.85 -4.98 1.34
N TYR A 150 -4.39 -3.75 1.14
CA TYR A 150 -4.03 -3.14 -0.14
C TYR A 150 -2.59 -2.66 -0.14
N SER A 151 -1.95 -2.61 -1.30
CA SER A 151 -0.57 -2.13 -1.49
C SER A 151 -0.42 -1.40 -2.82
N LEU A 152 0.74 -0.78 -3.00
CA LEU A 152 1.23 -0.32 -4.30
C LEU A 152 1.42 -1.49 -5.26
N LEU A 153 1.33 -1.21 -6.57
CA LEU A 153 1.64 -2.16 -7.63
C LEU A 153 3.15 -2.35 -7.75
N ALA A 154 3.59 -3.56 -8.11
CA ALA A 154 4.99 -3.91 -8.15
C ALA A 154 5.25 -5.14 -9.01
N GLY A 155 6.35 -5.12 -9.77
CA GLY A 155 6.77 -6.26 -10.55
C GLY A 155 8.22 -6.20 -11.00
N PHE A 156 8.67 -7.29 -11.63
CA PHE A 156 10.07 -7.47 -12.00
C PHE A 156 10.43 -6.68 -13.24
N ILE A 157 11.70 -6.32 -13.35
CA ILE A 157 12.23 -5.70 -14.56
C ILE A 157 12.58 -6.79 -15.56
N GLU A 158 12.21 -6.58 -16.82
CA GLU A 158 12.59 -7.47 -17.91
C GLU A 158 13.91 -7.08 -18.59
N VAL A 159 14.46 -8.02 -19.37
CA VAL A 159 15.73 -7.83 -20.07
C VAL A 159 15.59 -6.71 -21.10
N GLY A 160 16.34 -5.64 -20.91
CA GLY A 160 16.36 -4.48 -21.82
C GLY A 160 15.44 -3.34 -21.40
N GLU A 161 14.70 -3.48 -20.30
CA GLU A 161 13.86 -2.40 -19.77
C GLU A 161 14.66 -1.43 -18.90
N THR A 162 14.28 -0.15 -18.96
CA THR A 162 14.58 0.82 -17.90
C THR A 162 13.60 0.62 -16.73
N PHE A 163 13.88 1.21 -15.56
CA PHE A 163 12.94 1.16 -14.45
C PHE A 163 11.61 1.82 -14.80
N GLU A 164 11.65 2.92 -15.55
CA GLU A 164 10.48 3.68 -15.97
C GLU A 164 9.60 2.87 -16.93
N MET A 165 10.22 2.12 -17.85
CA MET A 165 9.51 1.20 -18.75
C MET A 165 8.84 0.07 -17.96
N ALA A 166 9.55 -0.54 -17.00
CA ALA A 166 8.98 -1.58 -16.14
C ALA A 166 7.80 -1.05 -15.32
N VAL A 167 7.91 0.16 -14.74
CA VAL A 167 6.78 0.81 -14.05
C VAL A 167 5.58 1.00 -14.98
N ALA A 168 5.80 1.51 -16.19
CA ALA A 168 4.72 1.74 -17.14
C ALA A 168 4.05 0.44 -17.60
N ARG A 169 4.83 -0.63 -17.82
CA ARG A 169 4.34 -1.95 -18.19
C ARG A 169 3.51 -2.56 -17.05
N GLU A 170 4.08 -2.69 -15.86
CA GLU A 170 3.45 -3.34 -14.70
C GLU A 170 2.11 -2.68 -14.32
N VAL A 171 2.06 -1.35 -14.28
CA VAL A 171 0.80 -0.65 -13.98
C VAL A 171 -0.26 -0.90 -15.06
N HIS A 172 0.14 -0.93 -16.33
CA HIS A 172 -0.79 -1.17 -17.42
C HIS A 172 -1.27 -2.62 -17.46
N GLU A 173 -0.41 -3.59 -17.19
CA GLU A 173 -0.76 -5.02 -17.16
C GLU A 173 -1.71 -5.33 -16.00
N GLU A 174 -1.39 -4.89 -14.78
CA GLU A 174 -2.17 -5.23 -13.59
C GLU A 174 -3.50 -4.47 -13.50
N SER A 175 -3.56 -3.21 -13.98
CA SER A 175 -4.72 -2.33 -13.75
C SER A 175 -5.26 -1.63 -14.99
N GLY A 176 -4.65 -1.79 -16.16
CA GLY A 176 -5.05 -1.08 -17.38
C GLY A 176 -4.81 0.45 -17.35
N VAL A 177 -4.18 0.98 -16.31
CA VAL A 177 -3.89 2.41 -16.17
C VAL A 177 -2.59 2.73 -16.88
N ARG A 178 -2.57 3.82 -17.66
CA ARG A 178 -1.32 4.35 -18.24
C ARG A 178 -0.72 5.41 -17.31
N VAL A 179 0.59 5.50 -17.30
CA VAL A 179 1.34 6.48 -16.49
C VAL A 179 2.28 7.28 -17.37
N LYS A 180 2.45 8.56 -17.03
CA LYS A 180 3.41 9.44 -17.67
C LYS A 180 4.81 8.98 -17.30
N ILE A 181 5.64 8.72 -18.30
CA ILE A 181 7.05 8.40 -18.10
C ILE A 181 7.81 9.66 -17.72
N GLU A 182 7.47 10.80 -18.33
CA GLU A 182 8.04 12.10 -17.99
C GLU A 182 7.63 12.52 -16.58
N GLY A 183 8.62 12.88 -15.76
CA GLY A 183 8.38 13.33 -14.38
C GLY A 183 8.24 12.21 -13.35
N MET A 184 8.37 10.94 -13.76
CA MET A 184 8.48 9.82 -12.82
C MET A 184 9.66 10.04 -11.87
N ARG A 185 9.43 9.85 -10.57
CA ARG A 185 10.41 10.16 -9.52
C ARG A 185 10.80 8.91 -8.74
N TYR A 186 12.08 8.59 -8.75
CA TYR A 186 12.67 7.67 -7.78
C TYR A 186 12.58 8.27 -6.37
N ILE A 187 12.20 7.45 -5.39
CA ILE A 187 12.06 7.84 -3.99
C ILE A 187 13.06 7.10 -3.11
N ALA A 188 13.05 5.77 -3.18
CA ALA A 188 13.82 4.92 -2.28
C ALA A 188 14.05 3.54 -2.89
N SER A 189 14.97 2.78 -2.32
CA SER A 189 15.14 1.36 -2.62
C SER A 189 15.20 0.55 -1.34
N GLN A 190 14.75 -0.70 -1.39
CA GLN A 190 14.76 -1.61 -0.26
C GLN A 190 15.14 -3.02 -0.72
N PRO A 191 16.22 -3.61 -0.16
CA PRO A 191 16.49 -5.03 -0.32
C PRO A 191 15.31 -5.86 0.20
N TRP A 192 14.84 -6.82 -0.59
CA TRP A 192 13.70 -7.67 -0.28
C TRP A 192 14.04 -9.15 -0.54
N PRO A 193 14.77 -9.80 0.39
CA PRO A 193 15.33 -11.15 0.23
C PRO A 193 14.28 -12.24 0.50
N PHE A 194 13.14 -12.13 -0.19
CA PHE A 194 12.03 -13.08 -0.14
C PHE A 194 11.51 -13.35 -1.57
N PRO A 195 12.34 -13.90 -2.48
CA PRO A 195 13.60 -14.61 -2.18
C PRO A 195 14.89 -13.80 -2.29
N GLN A 196 15.04 -12.89 -3.27
CA GLN A 196 16.31 -12.17 -3.51
C GLN A 196 16.11 -10.88 -4.33
N SER A 197 15.07 -10.11 -4.05
CA SER A 197 14.71 -8.94 -4.85
C SER A 197 15.38 -7.66 -4.35
N LEU A 198 15.57 -6.69 -5.25
CA LEU A 198 15.82 -5.29 -4.91
C LEU A 198 14.59 -4.47 -5.32
N MET A 199 13.82 -3.99 -4.34
CA MET A 199 12.67 -3.12 -4.62
C MET A 199 13.16 -1.71 -4.90
N VAL A 200 12.69 -1.11 -6.00
CA VAL A 200 13.01 0.25 -6.42
C VAL A 200 11.71 1.04 -6.50
N GLY A 201 11.57 2.01 -5.61
CA GLY A 201 10.33 2.73 -5.35
C GLY A 201 10.20 4.02 -6.16
N PHE A 202 9.10 4.17 -6.88
CA PHE A 202 8.78 5.33 -7.71
C PHE A 202 7.45 5.98 -7.32
N ILE A 203 7.32 7.28 -7.63
CA ILE A 203 6.04 7.97 -7.78
C ILE A 203 5.86 8.27 -9.26
N ALA A 204 4.68 7.96 -9.80
CA ALA A 204 4.31 8.21 -11.19
C ALA A 204 2.93 8.87 -11.26
N GLU A 205 2.71 9.73 -12.25
CA GLU A 205 1.40 10.32 -12.50
C GLU A 205 0.67 9.50 -13.57
N ALA A 206 -0.63 9.24 -13.37
CA ALA A 206 -1.44 8.60 -14.38
C ALA A 206 -1.64 9.53 -15.60
N GLU A 207 -1.75 8.94 -16.79
CA GLU A 207 -2.20 9.68 -17.97
C GLU A 207 -3.69 10.02 -17.82
N GLU A 208 -4.02 11.30 -17.92
CA GLU A 208 -5.40 11.75 -17.93
C GLU A 208 -6.08 11.32 -19.22
N LYS A 209 -7.28 10.75 -19.12
CA LYS A 209 -8.21 10.70 -20.25
C LYS A 209 -9.25 11.79 -20.02
N GLN A 210 -9.51 12.63 -21.02
CA GLN A 210 -10.76 13.37 -21.08
C GLN A 210 -11.89 12.35 -21.23
N ALA A 211 -12.65 12.08 -20.16
CA ALA A 211 -13.95 11.46 -20.35
C ALA A 211 -14.94 12.51 -20.81
N SER A 212 -15.67 12.20 -21.89
CA SER A 212 -16.96 12.82 -22.12
C SER A 212 -17.89 12.37 -20.99
N LEU A 213 -18.42 13.32 -20.22
CA LEU A 213 -19.52 13.04 -19.31
C LEU A 213 -20.64 12.34 -20.10
N PRO A 214 -21.29 11.28 -19.58
CA PRO A 214 -22.50 10.78 -20.21
C PRO A 214 -23.50 11.93 -20.32
N GLU A 215 -24.15 12.07 -21.49
CA GLU A 215 -25.17 13.08 -21.70
C GLU A 215 -26.18 13.01 -20.55
N PHE A 216 -26.32 14.13 -19.84
CA PHE A 216 -27.24 14.24 -18.72
C PHE A 216 -28.66 13.95 -19.23
N VAL A 217 -29.34 13.00 -18.60
CA VAL A 217 -30.79 12.89 -18.70
C VAL A 217 -31.37 14.00 -17.83
N ASP A 218 -32.34 14.74 -18.41
CA ASP A 218 -32.90 16.00 -17.93
C ASP A 218 -33.18 16.07 -16.40
N ASP A 219 -33.11 17.30 -15.88
CA ASP A 219 -33.35 17.76 -14.50
C ASP A 219 -32.21 17.61 -13.47
N VAL A 220 -30.96 17.88 -13.86
CA VAL A 220 -29.83 18.02 -12.92
C VAL A 220 -29.52 19.48 -12.65
N VAL A 221 -29.66 19.89 -11.39
CA VAL A 221 -29.10 21.16 -10.88
C VAL A 221 -27.57 21.03 -10.83
N PRO A 222 -26.79 21.85 -11.54
CA PRO A 222 -25.32 21.77 -11.55
C PRO A 222 -24.74 21.94 -10.14
N VAL A 223 -23.70 21.17 -9.79
CA VAL A 223 -23.01 21.28 -8.48
C VAL A 223 -22.50 22.70 -8.22
N GLY A 224 -22.11 23.43 -9.28
CA GLY A 224 -21.71 24.84 -9.22
C GLY A 224 -22.78 25.79 -8.64
N SER A 225 -24.06 25.42 -8.64
CA SER A 225 -25.14 26.21 -8.01
C SER A 225 -25.02 26.30 -6.48
N TYR A 226 -24.27 25.40 -5.85
CA TYR A 226 -23.96 25.45 -4.41
C TYR A 226 -22.71 26.30 -4.10
N GLY A 227 -22.10 26.94 -5.11
CA GLY A 227 -20.86 27.70 -4.93
C GLY A 227 -19.68 26.84 -4.47
N VAL A 228 -19.71 25.53 -4.81
CA VAL A 228 -18.66 24.56 -4.53
C VAL A 228 -17.91 24.28 -5.83
N HIS A 229 -16.58 24.46 -5.82
CA HIS A 229 -15.72 23.92 -6.86
C HIS A 229 -15.65 22.40 -6.65
N LEU A 230 -16.24 21.62 -7.56
CA LEU A 230 -15.78 20.24 -7.69
C LEU A 230 -14.29 20.30 -8.03
N LEU A 231 -13.44 19.57 -7.30
CA LEU A 231 -12.06 19.33 -7.70
C LEU A 231 -12.14 18.63 -9.05
N ALA A 232 -12.02 19.45 -10.08
CA ALA A 232 -12.28 19.18 -11.49
C ALA A 232 -13.67 18.58 -11.78
N GLU A 233 -14.55 19.38 -12.38
CA GLU A 233 -15.61 18.89 -13.28
C GLU A 233 -15.07 18.05 -14.46
N ASN A 234 -13.73 17.88 -14.56
CA ASN A 234 -13.03 17.25 -15.68
C ASN A 234 -11.99 16.17 -15.31
N LEU A 235 -11.75 15.81 -14.03
CA LEU A 235 -10.93 14.61 -13.74
C LEU A 235 -11.83 13.38 -13.74
N SER A 236 -11.91 12.72 -14.89
CA SER A 236 -12.21 11.29 -14.89
C SER A 236 -10.97 10.55 -14.45
N LEU A 237 -11.03 9.97 -13.25
CA LEU A 237 -10.05 8.96 -12.84
C LEU A 237 -9.93 7.91 -13.96
N PRO A 238 -8.70 7.53 -14.36
CA PRO A 238 -8.51 6.51 -15.36
C PRO A 238 -9.30 5.24 -15.00
N ALA A 239 -10.07 4.74 -15.97
CA ALA A 239 -10.77 3.47 -15.81
C ALA A 239 -9.76 2.37 -15.54
N ILE A 240 -10.03 1.57 -14.51
CA ILE A 240 -9.18 0.46 -14.11
C ILE A 240 -9.77 -0.81 -14.72
N ALA A 241 -8.93 -1.56 -15.43
CA ALA A 241 -9.23 -2.87 -15.97
C ALA A 241 -8.28 -3.87 -15.30
N VAL A 242 -8.74 -4.50 -14.23
CA VAL A 242 -7.92 -5.39 -13.40
C VAL A 242 -7.61 -6.69 -14.15
N ASP A 243 -6.34 -7.10 -14.19
CA ASP A 243 -6.00 -8.48 -14.53
C ASP A 243 -6.28 -9.39 -13.34
N MET A 244 -7.38 -10.13 -13.43
CA MET A 244 -7.84 -11.06 -12.40
C MET A 244 -6.91 -12.25 -12.16
N LYS A 245 -5.88 -12.46 -13.00
CA LYS A 245 -4.83 -13.46 -12.75
C LYS A 245 -3.85 -13.00 -11.68
N GLU A 246 -3.64 -11.70 -11.55
CA GLU A 246 -2.62 -11.12 -10.67
C GLU A 246 -3.25 -10.43 -9.45
N LEU A 247 -4.31 -9.65 -9.69
CA LEU A 247 -5.00 -8.89 -8.66
C LEU A 247 -6.43 -9.40 -8.47
N GLU A 248 -6.88 -9.43 -7.23
CA GLU A 248 -8.30 -9.62 -6.91
C GLU A 248 -9.09 -8.32 -7.08
N ASP A 249 -8.46 -7.19 -6.78
CA ASP A 249 -9.08 -5.87 -6.87
C ASP A 249 -8.00 -4.79 -7.00
N ALA A 250 -8.32 -3.70 -7.70
CA ALA A 250 -7.55 -2.46 -7.68
C ALA A 250 -8.49 -1.27 -7.60
N ARG A 251 -8.07 -0.19 -6.92
CA ARG A 251 -8.91 0.99 -6.71
C ARG A 251 -8.15 2.27 -6.48
N TRP A 252 -8.76 3.36 -6.91
CA TRP A 252 -8.37 4.70 -6.52
C TRP A 252 -8.78 4.98 -5.07
N VAL A 253 -7.83 5.41 -4.27
CA VAL A 253 -8.03 5.79 -2.87
C VAL A 253 -7.62 7.24 -2.69
N HIS A 254 -8.48 8.04 -2.06
CA HIS A 254 -8.19 9.44 -1.82
C HIS A 254 -7.10 9.63 -0.74
N ARG A 255 -6.28 10.68 -0.87
CA ARG A 255 -5.17 11.02 0.02
C ARG A 255 -5.58 11.09 1.48
N SER A 256 -6.74 11.70 1.78
CA SER A 256 -7.25 11.82 3.15
C SER A 256 -7.58 10.47 3.80
N ARG A 257 -8.10 9.50 3.02
CA ARG A 257 -8.36 8.14 3.50
C ARG A 257 -7.05 7.43 3.83
N LEU A 258 -6.06 7.50 2.95
CA LEU A 258 -4.73 6.95 3.21
C LEU A 258 -4.11 7.58 4.47
N LYS A 259 -4.18 8.90 4.60
CA LYS A 259 -3.62 9.63 5.75
C LYS A 259 -4.26 9.17 7.07
N ALA A 260 -5.58 9.02 7.12
CA ALA A 260 -6.26 8.52 8.31
C ALA A 260 -5.78 7.12 8.72
N VAL A 261 -5.55 6.24 7.74
CA VAL A 261 -5.08 4.87 7.96
C VAL A 261 -3.63 4.85 8.44
N LEU A 262 -2.75 5.67 7.85
CA LEU A 262 -1.36 5.82 8.29
C LEU A 262 -1.24 6.38 9.71
N GLU A 263 -2.20 7.21 10.14
CA GLU A 263 -2.28 7.78 11.49
C GLU A 263 -2.98 6.86 12.51
N ASN A 264 -3.35 5.63 12.13
CA ASN A 264 -4.13 4.69 12.95
C ASN A 264 -5.46 5.28 13.47
N LYS A 265 -6.06 6.22 12.73
CA LYS A 265 -7.38 6.76 13.07
C LYS A 265 -8.45 5.78 12.57
N GLN A 266 -9.50 5.56 13.37
CA GLN A 266 -10.66 4.82 12.89
C GLN A 266 -11.29 5.59 11.72
N THR A 267 -11.30 4.98 10.55
CA THR A 267 -12.14 5.42 9.43
C THR A 267 -13.47 4.70 9.55
N HIS A 268 -14.58 5.44 9.64
CA HIS A 268 -15.89 4.85 9.43
C HIS A 268 -16.04 4.43 7.95
N GLY A 269 -16.94 3.49 7.66
CA GLY A 269 -17.36 3.19 6.30
C GLY A 269 -16.29 2.61 5.34
N GLY A 270 -16.22 1.28 5.26
CA GLY A 270 -15.60 0.58 4.14
C GLY A 270 -14.67 -0.56 4.51
N GLY A 271 -15.23 -1.61 5.12
CA GLY A 271 -14.55 -2.87 5.40
C GLY A 271 -13.22 -2.75 6.17
N PRO A 272 -12.50 -3.86 6.39
CA PRO A 272 -11.09 -3.77 6.73
C PRO A 272 -10.36 -3.04 5.59
N PHE A 273 -9.62 -1.99 5.90
CA PHE A 273 -8.65 -1.38 4.97
C PHE A 273 -7.33 -1.20 5.70
N SER A 274 -6.29 -1.88 5.23
CA SER A 274 -4.95 -1.82 5.82
C SER A 274 -3.89 -1.71 4.72
N VAL A 275 -2.79 -1.06 5.07
CA VAL A 275 -1.61 -0.90 4.21
C VAL A 275 -0.45 -1.72 4.78
N PRO A 276 0.64 -1.96 4.02
CA PRO A 276 1.81 -2.65 4.53
C PRO A 276 2.39 -1.97 5.77
N GLY A 277 3.08 -2.72 6.64
CA GLY A 277 3.65 -2.18 7.88
C GLY A 277 4.68 -1.07 7.64
N ARG A 278 4.96 -0.28 8.68
CA ARG A 278 5.77 0.97 8.63
C ARG A 278 7.17 0.85 7.99
N HIS A 279 7.77 -0.34 8.00
CA HIS A 279 9.10 -0.57 7.43
C HIS A 279 9.07 -1.00 5.95
N ALA A 280 7.90 -1.33 5.40
CA ALA A 280 7.79 -1.69 4.00
C ALA A 280 7.99 -0.45 3.12
N ILE A 281 8.74 -0.60 2.03
CA ILE A 281 8.94 0.46 1.03
C ILE A 281 7.61 1.03 0.52
N ALA A 282 6.58 0.18 0.34
CA ALA A 282 5.23 0.63 -0.02
C ALA A 282 4.66 1.67 0.96
N ASN A 283 4.80 1.42 2.26
CA ASN A 283 4.34 2.34 3.30
C ASN A 283 5.19 3.61 3.32
N HIS A 284 6.51 3.49 3.13
CA HIS A 284 7.40 4.64 3.04
C HIS A 284 7.01 5.58 1.89
N LEU A 285 6.72 5.05 0.70
CA LEU A 285 6.23 5.83 -0.44
C LEU A 285 4.90 6.52 -0.14
N MET A 286 3.95 5.79 0.48
CA MET A 286 2.66 6.35 0.90
C MET A 286 2.80 7.48 1.93
N GLN A 287 3.71 7.33 2.91
CA GLN A 287 4.03 8.38 3.87
C GLN A 287 4.69 9.59 3.20
N GLU A 288 5.60 9.36 2.26
CA GLU A 288 6.29 10.43 1.55
C GLU A 288 5.30 11.27 0.74
N TRP A 289 4.42 10.62 -0.02
CA TRP A 289 3.38 11.30 -0.81
C TRP A 289 2.38 12.05 0.07
N THR A 290 1.97 11.50 1.21
CA THR A 290 1.03 12.19 2.12
C THR A 290 1.64 13.39 2.86
N LYS A 291 2.98 13.45 2.97
CA LYS A 291 3.70 14.60 3.54
C LYS A 291 3.96 15.70 2.50
N HIS A 292 4.20 15.33 1.25
CA HIS A 292 4.45 16.27 0.16
C HIS A 292 3.15 16.98 -0.25
N LYS A 293 2.97 18.22 0.22
CA LYS A 293 1.97 19.16 -0.29
C LYS A 293 2.38 19.57 -1.71
N ASN A 294 1.50 19.38 -2.70
CA ASN A 294 1.66 20.09 -3.98
C ASN A 294 1.63 21.59 -3.66
N GLY A 295 2.66 22.33 -4.11
CA GLY A 295 2.95 23.71 -3.69
C GLY A 295 1.93 24.77 -4.12
N THR A 296 0.71 24.39 -4.49
CA THR A 296 -0.34 25.28 -5.01
C THR A 296 -1.66 25.18 -4.26
N GLU A 297 -1.80 24.33 -3.25
CA GLU A 297 -3.05 24.18 -2.51
C GLU A 297 -3.00 24.87 -1.13
N SER A 298 -4.05 25.64 -0.87
CA SER A 298 -4.35 26.29 0.41
C SER A 298 -4.28 25.28 1.57
N GLU A 299 -3.76 25.68 2.73
CA GLU A 299 -3.76 24.86 3.96
C GLU A 299 -5.17 24.77 4.57
N TRP A 300 -6.18 24.42 3.76
CA TRP A 300 -7.53 24.34 4.25
C TRP A 300 -7.72 23.08 5.09
N ALA A 301 -8.11 23.24 6.36
CA ALA A 301 -8.40 22.11 7.24
C ALA A 301 -9.46 21.16 6.63
N GLY A 302 -10.32 21.69 5.77
CA GLY A 302 -11.30 20.94 5.00
C GLY A 302 -10.69 19.80 4.19
N ASP A 303 -9.49 19.93 3.64
CA ASP A 303 -8.87 18.91 2.76
C ASP A 303 -8.59 17.58 3.48
N THR A 304 -8.46 17.64 4.80
CA THR A 304 -8.29 16.44 5.64
C THR A 304 -9.58 15.63 5.81
N VAL A 305 -10.74 16.22 5.54
CA VAL A 305 -12.06 15.59 5.69
C VAL A 305 -12.37 14.72 4.46
N PRO A 306 -12.71 13.43 4.58
CA PRO A 306 -13.11 12.62 3.43
C PRO A 306 -14.39 13.15 2.75
N TYR A 307 -14.44 13.14 1.40
CA TYR A 307 -15.63 13.52 0.63
C TYR A 307 -16.81 12.57 0.91
N VAL A 308 -16.54 11.29 1.06
CA VAL A 308 -17.55 10.28 1.33
C VAL A 308 -17.08 9.39 2.47
N ASP A 309 -17.97 9.12 3.40
CA ASP A 309 -17.77 8.19 4.51
C ASP A 309 -19.14 7.55 4.80
N ILE A 310 -19.33 6.33 4.27
CA ILE A 310 -20.61 5.60 4.29
C ILE A 310 -20.41 4.11 4.57
N ASP A 311 -21.36 3.50 5.27
CA ASP A 311 -21.39 2.06 5.58
C ASP A 311 -21.81 1.18 4.37
N GLU A 312 -21.92 -0.14 4.61
CA GLU A 312 -22.51 -1.12 3.70
C GLU A 312 -23.94 -1.54 4.14
N GLY A 313 -24.71 -2.10 3.21
CA GLY A 313 -26.11 -2.45 3.41
C GLY A 313 -27.03 -1.24 3.27
N VAL A 314 -28.18 -1.24 3.97
CA VAL A 314 -29.18 -0.18 3.86
C VAL A 314 -29.16 0.72 5.10
N PHE A 315 -28.94 2.01 4.91
CA PHE A 315 -28.81 2.99 5.99
C PHE A 315 -29.25 4.40 5.57
N LYS A 316 -29.34 5.31 6.54
CA LYS A 316 -29.65 6.72 6.30
C LYS A 316 -28.38 7.50 6.00
N TYR A 317 -28.50 8.55 5.19
CA TYR A 317 -27.37 9.41 4.85
C TYR A 317 -27.76 10.90 4.86
N VAL A 318 -26.78 11.76 5.12
CA VAL A 318 -26.89 13.22 5.01
C VAL A 318 -25.86 13.78 4.03
N LEU A 319 -26.28 14.78 3.26
CA LEU A 319 -25.40 15.60 2.43
C LEU A 319 -25.07 16.89 3.20
N ILE A 320 -23.80 17.19 3.36
CA ILE A 320 -23.33 18.30 4.21
C ILE A 320 -22.42 19.21 3.39
N GLN A 321 -22.63 20.51 3.50
CA GLN A 321 -21.67 21.53 3.09
C GLN A 321 -20.74 21.85 4.26
N VAL A 322 -19.44 21.73 4.02
CA VAL A 322 -18.38 22.10 4.97
C VAL A 322 -17.75 23.39 4.47
N ASN A 323 -17.58 24.37 5.36
CA ASN A 323 -16.92 25.62 5.03
C ASN A 323 -16.06 26.15 6.18
N ASP A 324 -15.22 27.14 5.89
CA ASP A 324 -14.48 27.91 6.88
C ASP A 324 -14.78 29.41 6.78
N ASP A 325 -14.21 30.20 7.69
CA ASP A 325 -14.35 31.65 7.73
C ASP A 325 -13.65 32.36 6.55
N MET A 326 -12.76 31.66 5.84
CA MET A 326 -12.04 32.18 4.67
C MET A 326 -12.82 31.97 3.37
N GLY A 327 -14.00 31.35 3.44
CA GLY A 327 -14.88 31.13 2.30
C GLY A 327 -14.57 29.86 1.49
N ASN A 328 -13.66 29.00 1.97
CA ASN A 328 -13.42 27.68 1.39
C ASN A 328 -14.63 26.78 1.67
N LYS A 329 -15.03 25.96 0.68
CA LYS A 329 -16.25 25.14 0.78
C LYS A 329 -16.10 23.82 0.05
N LYS A 330 -16.73 22.77 0.57
CA LYS A 330 -16.89 21.48 -0.11
C LYS A 330 -18.12 20.73 0.34
N LEU A 331 -18.54 19.76 -0.46
CA LEU A 331 -19.63 18.85 -0.11
C LEU A 331 -19.08 17.53 0.39
N ILE A 332 -19.71 16.98 1.42
CA ILE A 332 -19.42 15.65 1.93
C ILE A 332 -20.69 14.82 2.10
N VAL A 333 -20.58 13.51 1.93
CA VAL A 333 -21.63 12.52 2.16
C VAL A 333 -21.30 11.71 3.40
N ARG A 334 -22.25 11.59 4.32
CA ARG A 334 -22.11 10.80 5.55
C ARG A 334 -23.27 9.83 5.71
N GLY A 335 -22.99 8.57 6.04
CA GLY A 335 -24.01 7.55 6.25
C GLY A 335 -23.53 6.45 7.18
N ASP A 336 -24.32 6.15 8.20
CA ASP A 336 -23.95 5.21 9.26
C ASP A 336 -25.16 4.30 9.55
N LYS A 337 -24.94 2.99 9.49
CA LYS A 337 -25.98 1.97 9.69
C LYS A 337 -26.38 1.81 11.15
N SER A 338 -25.49 2.16 12.08
CA SER A 338 -25.76 2.16 13.53
C SER A 338 -26.61 3.36 13.96
N MET A 339 -26.62 4.44 13.17
CA MET A 339 -27.37 5.66 13.49
C MET A 339 -28.77 5.65 12.89
N ALA A 340 -29.77 5.53 13.76
CA ALA A 340 -31.16 5.39 13.36
C ALA A 340 -31.77 6.67 12.75
N TYR A 341 -31.17 7.86 12.96
CA TYR A 341 -31.71 9.13 12.49
C TYR A 341 -30.66 9.99 11.76
N HIS A 342 -31.10 10.73 10.74
CA HIS A 342 -30.27 11.69 10.01
C HIS A 342 -29.62 12.73 10.92
N SER A 343 -30.33 13.14 11.97
CA SER A 343 -29.85 14.11 12.96
C SER A 343 -28.64 13.61 13.75
N ASP A 344 -28.57 12.30 14.00
CA ASP A 344 -27.47 11.71 14.76
C ASP A 344 -26.20 11.71 13.91
N ILE A 345 -26.32 11.34 12.63
CA ILE A 345 -25.23 11.38 11.65
C ILE A 345 -24.68 12.80 11.53
N PHE A 346 -25.56 13.80 11.39
CA PHE A 346 -25.13 15.19 11.30
C PHE A 346 -24.50 15.70 12.60
N LYS A 347 -25.10 15.40 13.76
CA LYS A 347 -24.57 15.82 15.07
C LYS A 347 -23.17 15.27 15.31
N HIS A 348 -22.96 13.99 15.02
CA HIS A 348 -21.66 13.34 15.11
C HIS A 348 -20.65 13.99 14.16
N THR A 349 -21.00 14.13 12.88
CA THR A 349 -20.12 14.75 11.87
C THR A 349 -19.74 16.18 12.24
N ARG A 350 -20.72 16.99 12.68
CA ARG A 350 -20.49 18.38 13.08
C ARG A 350 -19.52 18.49 14.25
N GLN A 351 -19.58 17.57 15.21
CA GLN A 351 -18.66 17.57 16.34
C GLN A 351 -17.21 17.31 15.90
N VAL A 352 -17.01 16.42 14.93
CA VAL A 352 -15.68 16.19 14.32
C VAL A 352 -15.21 17.40 13.52
N LEU A 353 -16.08 18.04 12.74
CA LEU A 353 -15.71 19.23 11.95
C LEU A 353 -15.35 20.43 12.83
N MET A 354 -16.05 20.61 13.96
CA MET A 354 -15.76 21.67 14.92
C MET A 354 -14.36 21.56 15.54
N THR A 355 -13.83 20.36 15.77
CA THR A 355 -12.46 20.20 16.29
C THR A 355 -11.39 20.60 15.27
N LEU A 356 -11.76 20.66 13.98
CA LEU A 356 -10.92 21.12 12.88
C LEU A 356 -11.12 22.62 12.57
N GLY A 357 -11.96 23.33 13.35
CA GLY A 357 -12.29 24.72 13.08
C GLY A 357 -13.21 24.93 11.86
N LEU A 358 -13.90 23.88 11.42
CA LEU A 358 -14.78 23.90 10.26
C LEU A 358 -16.25 24.05 10.67
N GLN A 359 -16.99 24.77 9.86
CA GLN A 359 -18.43 24.92 9.96
C GLN A 359 -19.14 23.92 9.03
N ALA A 360 -20.36 23.53 9.39
CA ALA A 360 -21.10 22.47 8.70
C ALA A 360 -22.59 22.80 8.61
N GLU A 361 -23.15 22.67 7.41
CA GLU A 361 -24.57 22.87 7.10
C GLU A 361 -25.13 21.62 6.42
N VAL A 362 -26.25 21.10 6.91
CA VAL A 362 -26.91 19.96 6.27
C VAL A 362 -27.80 20.44 5.12
N LEU A 363 -27.54 19.93 3.92
CA LEU A 363 -28.29 20.29 2.70
C LEU A 363 -29.49 19.38 2.45
N GLY A 364 -29.62 18.31 3.24
CA GLY A 364 -30.72 17.35 3.20
C GLY A 364 -30.25 15.94 3.53
N GLY A 365 -31.13 14.96 3.40
CA GLY A 365 -30.75 13.55 3.52
C GLY A 365 -31.64 12.60 2.73
N GLY A 366 -31.36 11.31 2.90
CA GLY A 366 -32.10 10.22 2.28
C GLY A 366 -31.65 8.87 2.83
N ARG A 367 -31.76 7.83 2.00
CA ARG A 367 -31.25 6.48 2.26
C ARG A 367 -30.27 6.07 1.18
N ILE A 368 -29.32 5.23 1.57
CA ILE A 368 -28.40 4.55 0.66
C ILE A 368 -28.60 3.04 0.87
N SER A 369 -28.67 2.32 -0.25
CA SER A 369 -28.46 0.88 -0.29
C SER A 369 -27.11 0.62 -0.97
N HIS A 370 -26.16 0.10 -0.23
CA HIS A 370 -24.81 -0.20 -0.70
C HIS A 370 -24.57 -1.70 -0.63
N ASP A 371 -24.63 -2.36 -1.79
CA ASP A 371 -24.31 -3.78 -1.93
C ASP A 371 -22.86 -3.93 -2.40
N VAL A 372 -21.99 -4.35 -1.49
CA VAL A 372 -20.55 -4.51 -1.76
C VAL A 372 -20.28 -5.73 -2.63
N ALA A 373 -21.10 -6.78 -2.54
CA ALA A 373 -20.92 -8.01 -3.32
C ALA A 373 -21.24 -7.76 -4.79
N GLU A 374 -22.35 -7.10 -5.07
CA GLU A 374 -22.77 -6.72 -6.43
C GLU A 374 -22.13 -5.43 -6.93
N ARG A 375 -21.28 -4.79 -6.11
CA ARG A 375 -20.66 -3.49 -6.40
C ARG A 375 -21.72 -2.49 -6.88
N SER A 376 -22.79 -2.29 -6.10
CA SER A 376 -23.88 -1.39 -6.47
C SER A 376 -24.25 -0.46 -5.32
N ILE A 377 -24.59 0.79 -5.68
CA ILE A 377 -25.06 1.79 -4.72
C ILE A 377 -26.32 2.46 -5.29
N HIS A 378 -27.39 2.49 -4.50
CA HIS A 378 -28.62 3.19 -4.84
C HIS A 378 -28.94 4.27 -3.79
N VAL A 379 -29.11 5.51 -4.24
CA VAL A 379 -29.47 6.67 -3.41
C VAL A 379 -30.94 7.04 -3.61
N TYR A 380 -31.72 7.13 -2.53
CA TYR A 380 -33.17 7.33 -2.63
C TYR A 380 -33.79 7.98 -1.38
N GLY A 381 -35.10 8.25 -1.43
CA GLY A 381 -35.90 8.73 -0.30
C GLY A 381 -35.56 10.12 0.24
N PHE A 382 -35.88 10.39 1.51
CA PHE A 382 -35.71 11.73 2.09
C PHE A 382 -35.47 11.70 3.61
N SER A 383 -34.96 12.81 4.16
CA SER A 383 -34.92 13.02 5.60
C SER A 383 -36.20 13.68 6.09
N GLN A 384 -36.81 13.12 7.14
CA GLN A 384 -37.93 13.76 7.82
C GLN A 384 -37.52 15.06 8.54
N ALA A 385 -36.25 15.17 8.95
CA ALA A 385 -35.74 16.33 9.68
C ALA A 385 -35.20 17.43 8.76
N TYR A 386 -34.56 17.04 7.64
CA TYR A 386 -33.81 17.96 6.78
C TYR A 386 -34.33 18.03 5.34
N GLY A 387 -35.43 17.34 5.05
CA GLY A 387 -35.94 17.21 3.68
C GLY A 387 -35.06 16.31 2.80
N ARG A 388 -35.33 16.35 1.50
CA ARG A 388 -34.64 15.52 0.51
C ARG A 388 -33.33 16.19 0.08
N ALA A 389 -32.22 15.48 0.21
CA ALA A 389 -30.94 15.89 -0.39
C ALA A 389 -31.03 15.88 -1.92
N ASN A 390 -30.11 16.60 -2.58
CA ASN A 390 -29.92 16.44 -4.01
C ASN A 390 -29.21 15.11 -4.31
N HIS A 391 -29.99 14.07 -4.60
CA HIS A 391 -29.47 12.72 -4.81
C HIS A 391 -28.56 12.60 -6.03
N ALA A 392 -28.74 13.45 -7.05
CA ALA A 392 -27.85 13.48 -8.20
C ALA A 392 -26.44 13.94 -7.80
N VAL A 393 -26.35 14.94 -6.91
CA VAL A 393 -25.07 15.43 -6.35
C VAL A 393 -24.44 14.35 -5.48
N THR A 394 -25.22 13.73 -4.59
CA THR A 394 -24.75 12.61 -3.77
C THR A 394 -24.23 11.48 -4.64
N ALA A 395 -24.97 11.05 -5.66
CA ALA A 395 -24.56 10.00 -6.58
C ALA A 395 -23.27 10.35 -7.32
N THR A 396 -23.07 11.63 -7.69
CA THR A 396 -21.84 12.10 -8.33
C THR A 396 -20.63 11.96 -7.40
N LEU A 397 -20.74 12.41 -6.14
CA LEU A 397 -19.69 12.23 -5.13
C LEU A 397 -19.40 10.75 -4.85
N LEU A 398 -20.45 9.92 -4.82
CA LEU A 398 -20.31 8.48 -4.63
C LEU A 398 -19.61 7.79 -5.82
N ARG A 399 -19.88 8.20 -7.07
CA ARG A 399 -19.17 7.67 -8.25
C ARG A 399 -17.67 7.96 -8.20
N GLN A 400 -17.30 9.14 -7.71
CA GLN A 400 -15.88 9.49 -7.54
C GLN A 400 -15.21 8.65 -6.44
N TRP A 401 -15.96 8.29 -5.38
CA TRP A 401 -15.41 7.52 -4.25
C TRP A 401 -15.48 6.01 -4.44
N PHE A 402 -16.43 5.52 -5.23
CA PHE A 402 -16.67 4.11 -5.56
C PHE A 402 -16.70 3.91 -7.09
N PRO A 403 -15.57 4.10 -7.79
CA PRO A 403 -15.53 4.15 -9.27
C PRO A 403 -15.94 2.85 -9.97
N PHE A 404 -15.96 1.73 -9.26
CA PHE A 404 -16.41 0.42 -9.78
C PHE A 404 -17.82 0.04 -9.37
N HIS A 405 -18.48 0.87 -8.56
CA HIS A 405 -19.85 0.60 -8.19
C HIS A 405 -20.78 1.17 -9.25
N ALA A 406 -21.80 0.40 -9.62
CA ALA A 406 -22.95 0.95 -10.33
C ALA A 406 -23.72 1.87 -9.38
N VAL A 407 -23.49 3.19 -9.49
CA VAL A 407 -24.18 4.18 -8.66
C VAL A 407 -25.39 4.74 -9.40
N SER A 408 -26.57 4.48 -8.84
CA SER A 408 -27.87 4.97 -9.32
C SER A 408 -28.57 5.79 -8.24
N PHE A 409 -29.57 6.56 -8.64
CA PHE A 409 -30.43 7.26 -7.69
C PHE A 409 -31.87 7.33 -8.21
N SER A 410 -32.82 7.55 -7.30
CA SER A 410 -34.21 7.83 -7.61
C SER A 410 -34.74 8.95 -6.72
N TRP A 411 -35.74 9.69 -7.19
CA TRP A 411 -36.38 10.77 -6.44
C TRP A 411 -37.48 10.28 -5.49
N ASP A 412 -37.89 9.03 -5.64
CA ASP A 412 -38.98 8.37 -4.93
C ASP A 412 -38.47 7.41 -3.84
N GLY A 413 -39.41 6.81 -3.10
CA GLY A 413 -39.16 5.72 -2.16
C GLY A 413 -39.06 6.13 -0.69
N TYR A 414 -39.79 5.42 0.17
CA TYR A 414 -39.54 5.35 1.60
C TYR A 414 -39.63 3.90 2.08
#